data_AF-A0AAU9REI6-F1
#
_entry.id   AF-A0AAU9REI6-F1
#
_cell.length_a   1.000
_cell.length_b   1.000
_cell.length_c   1.000
_cell.angle_alpha   90.00
_cell.angle_beta   90.00
_cell.angle_gamma   90.00
#
_symmetry.space_group_name_H-M   'P 1'
#
loop_
_entity.id
_entity.type
_entity.pdbx_description
1 polymer ?
#
loop_
_entity_poly.entity_id
_entity_poly.type
_entity_poly.pdbx_seq_one_letter_code
_entity_poly.pdbx_strand_id
1 'polypeptide(L)'
;MKNVDGKTMLNLEVDNSNFIDIKIEEDPTRPGQSRHGKLAKIPNKTLGEKMNINLEVDSSKIVDLRIGHVMQIFCKTHMGKTITLTVGSFDTVESVKAKIQEKEGISAELQRLLFCGRQLEDGHTTSSRIRPFT
;
A
#
# COMPACT_ATOMS: atom_id res chain seq x y z
N MET A 1 -9.19 -26.46 7.78
CA MET A 1 -8.88 -27.26 8.98
C MET A 1 -8.35 -26.31 10.04
N LYS A 2 -8.90 -26.32 11.25
CA LYS A 2 -8.33 -25.55 12.38
C LYS A 2 -7.17 -26.35 12.95
N ASN A 3 -6.00 -25.74 13.12
CA ASN A 3 -4.91 -26.36 13.86
C ASN A 3 -5.27 -26.43 15.35
N VAL A 4 -4.67 -27.39 16.05
CA VAL A 4 -4.93 -27.71 17.47
C VAL A 4 -4.74 -26.50 18.40
N ASP A 5 -4.04 -25.47 17.93
CA ASP A 5 -3.73 -24.21 18.62
C ASP A 5 -4.77 -23.09 18.42
N GLY A 6 -5.92 -23.38 17.80
CA GLY A 6 -6.97 -22.37 17.52
C GLY A 6 -6.66 -21.44 16.35
N LYS A 7 -5.61 -21.76 15.58
CA LYS A 7 -5.23 -21.04 14.35
C LYS A 7 -5.93 -21.62 13.13
N THR A 8 -6.25 -20.74 12.20
CA THR A 8 -6.84 -21.06 10.90
C THR A 8 -5.84 -20.75 9.80
N MET A 9 -5.67 -21.70 8.89
CA MET A 9 -4.87 -21.51 7.68
C MET A 9 -5.73 -20.89 6.58
N LEU A 10 -5.28 -19.78 6.04
CA LEU A 10 -5.86 -19.09 4.90
C LEU A 10 -4.93 -19.28 3.70
N ASN A 11 -5.45 -19.91 2.66
CA ASN A 11 -4.75 -20.11 1.39
C ASN A 11 -5.40 -19.20 0.36
N LEU A 12 -4.61 -18.34 -0.27
CA LEU A 12 -5.08 -17.34 -1.22
C LEU A 12 -4.26 -17.48 -2.49
N GLU A 13 -4.95 -17.59 -3.63
CA GLU A 13 -4.37 -17.51 -4.95
C GLU A 13 -4.81 -16.18 -5.58
N VAL A 14 -3.85 -15.37 -6.00
CA VAL A 14 -4.12 -14.04 -6.55
C VAL A 14 -3.43 -13.88 -7.89
N ASP A 15 -4.24 -13.58 -8.92
CA ASP A 15 -3.80 -13.38 -10.29
C ASP A 15 -3.49 -11.90 -10.58
N ASN A 16 -2.57 -11.65 -11.52
CA ASN A 16 -2.31 -10.34 -12.13
C ASN A 16 -2.05 -9.17 -11.17
N SER A 17 -1.64 -9.46 -9.93
CA SER A 17 -1.40 -8.47 -8.89
C SER A 17 0.09 -8.20 -8.73
N ASN A 18 0.48 -6.93 -8.61
CA ASN A 18 1.89 -6.56 -8.45
C ASN A 18 2.35 -6.67 -7.00
N PHE A 19 1.45 -6.45 -6.04
CA PHE A 19 1.68 -6.70 -4.62
C PHE A 19 0.37 -6.87 -3.86
N ILE A 20 0.47 -7.43 -2.66
CA ILE A 20 -0.65 -7.56 -1.72
C ILE A 20 -0.25 -6.91 -0.40
N ASP A 21 -1.09 -6.01 0.09
CA ASP A 21 -1.01 -5.48 1.44
C ASP A 21 -1.90 -6.33 2.35
N ILE A 22 -1.31 -6.89 3.40
CA ILE A 22 -1.98 -7.74 4.39
C ILE A 22 -1.94 -6.98 5.72
N LYS A 23 -3.10 -6.72 6.30
CA LYS A 23 -3.21 -6.12 7.62
C LYS A 23 -3.91 -7.12 8.55
N ILE A 24 -3.22 -7.52 9.61
CA ILE A 24 -3.78 -8.42 10.62
C ILE A 24 -4.05 -7.60 11.88
N GLU A 25 -5.31 -7.59 12.32
CA GLU A 25 -5.77 -6.78 13.45
C GLU A 25 -6.57 -7.64 14.44
N GLU A 26 -6.69 -7.16 15.68
CA GLU A 26 -7.65 -7.72 16.62
C GLU A 26 -9.08 -7.31 16.24
N ASP A 27 -10.07 -8.12 16.61
CA ASP A 27 -11.49 -7.82 16.37
C ASP A 27 -11.88 -6.47 17.01
N PRO A 28 -12.23 -5.45 16.20
CA PRO A 28 -12.49 -4.10 16.68
C PRO A 28 -13.78 -3.98 17.50
N THR A 29 -14.61 -5.03 17.55
CA THR A 29 -15.81 -5.08 18.40
C THR A 29 -15.48 -5.34 19.87
N ARG A 30 -14.24 -5.73 20.19
CA ARG A 30 -13.81 -6.03 21.56
C ARG A 30 -13.26 -4.76 22.25
N PRO A 31 -13.85 -4.31 23.37
CA PRO A 31 -13.42 -3.09 24.05
C PRO A 31 -12.06 -3.26 24.72
N GLY A 32 -11.21 -2.23 24.65
CA GLY A 32 -9.90 -2.16 25.34
C GLY A 32 -8.69 -2.64 24.52
N GLN A 33 -8.87 -3.05 23.27
CA GLN A 33 -7.80 -3.54 22.40
C GLN A 33 -7.22 -2.46 21.46
N SER A 34 -5.91 -2.56 21.19
CA SER A 34 -5.17 -1.62 20.35
C SER A 34 -5.53 -1.80 18.88
N ARG A 35 -5.85 -0.70 18.18
CA ARG A 35 -6.20 -0.68 16.74
C ARG A 35 -4.98 -0.73 15.80
N HIS A 36 -3.77 -0.89 16.32
CA HIS A 36 -2.56 -0.94 15.52
C HIS A 36 -2.31 -2.36 15.01
N GLY A 37 -3.00 -2.77 13.95
CA GLY A 37 -2.69 -4.00 13.24
C GLY A 37 -1.35 -3.91 12.51
N LYS A 38 -0.73 -5.07 12.29
CA LYS A 38 0.54 -5.15 11.55
C LYS A 38 0.24 -5.20 10.06
N LEU A 39 0.71 -4.18 9.34
CA LEU A 39 0.68 -4.14 7.88
C LEU A 39 1.95 -4.81 7.33
N ALA A 40 1.78 -5.76 6.41
CA ALA A 40 2.85 -6.39 5.65
C ALA A 40 2.56 -6.27 4.16
N LYS A 41 3.54 -5.77 3.40
CA LYS A 41 3.47 -5.65 1.94
C LYS A 41 4.25 -6.80 1.31
N ILE A 42 3.56 -7.64 0.56
CA ILE A 42 4.15 -8.79 -0.14
C ILE A 42 4.23 -8.46 -1.64
N PRO A 43 5.43 -8.23 -2.20
CA PRO A 43 5.59 -7.98 -3.63
C PRO A 43 5.48 -9.27 -4.43
N ASN A 44 4.83 -9.19 -5.60
CA ASN A 44 4.89 -10.26 -6.57
C ASN A 44 6.24 -10.23 -7.29
N LYS A 45 6.99 -11.33 -7.19
CA LYS A 45 8.35 -11.42 -7.74
C LYS A 45 8.35 -11.59 -9.26
N THR A 46 7.26 -12.12 -9.83
CA THR A 46 7.14 -12.36 -11.26
C THR A 46 5.83 -11.78 -11.80
N LEU A 47 5.93 -10.82 -12.72
CA LEU A 47 4.76 -10.19 -13.33
C LEU A 47 4.02 -11.20 -14.22
N GLY A 48 2.74 -11.45 -13.94
CA GLY A 48 1.90 -12.39 -14.70
C GLY A 48 1.85 -13.81 -14.15
N GLU A 49 2.59 -14.12 -13.07
CA GLU A 49 2.43 -15.36 -12.33
C GLU A 49 1.42 -15.20 -11.19
N LYS A 50 0.71 -16.28 -10.89
CA LYS A 50 -0.19 -16.39 -9.75
C LYS A 50 0.61 -16.33 -8.45
N MET A 51 0.20 -15.47 -7.53
CA MET A 51 0.78 -15.45 -6.19
C MET A 51 -0.04 -16.34 -5.26
N ASN A 52 0.64 -17.31 -4.65
CA ASN A 52 0.06 -18.15 -3.60
C ASN A 52 0.53 -17.67 -2.22
N ILE A 53 -0.41 -17.33 -1.36
CA ILE A 53 -0.14 -16.91 0.01
C ILE A 53 -0.81 -17.90 0.96
N ASN A 54 0.00 -18.48 1.85
CA ASN A 54 -0.47 -19.28 2.96
C ASN A 54 -0.22 -18.48 4.24
N LEU A 55 -1.28 -18.13 4.96
CA LEU A 55 -1.23 -17.40 6.22
C LEU A 55 -1.83 -18.25 7.31
N GLU A 56 -1.12 -18.41 8.42
CA GLU A 56 -1.69 -18.98 9.62
C GLU A 56 -2.06 -17.85 10.58
N VAL A 57 -3.35 -17.72 10.88
CA VAL A 57 -3.89 -16.61 11.68
C VAL A 57 -4.75 -17.15 12.81
N ASP A 58 -4.62 -16.55 14.00
CA ASP A 58 -5.48 -16.86 15.14
C ASP A 58 -6.95 -16.58 14.80
N SER A 59 -7.85 -17.48 15.20
CA SER A 59 -9.28 -17.36 14.85
C SER A 59 -9.97 -16.13 15.47
N SER A 60 -9.31 -15.39 16.37
CA SER A 60 -9.79 -14.16 17.00
C SER A 60 -9.36 -12.87 16.29
N LYS A 61 -8.56 -12.98 15.22
CA LYS A 61 -8.04 -11.83 14.47
C LYS A 61 -8.79 -11.64 13.17
N ILE A 62 -8.88 -10.38 12.74
CA ILE A 62 -9.38 -10.00 11.42
C ILE A 62 -8.19 -9.85 10.47
N VAL A 63 -8.38 -10.32 9.25
CA VAL A 63 -7.39 -10.22 8.16
C VAL A 63 -7.98 -9.36 7.06
N ASP A 64 -7.44 -8.16 6.91
CA ASP A 64 -7.71 -7.26 5.79
C ASP A 64 -6.70 -7.54 4.67
N LEU A 65 -7.22 -7.85 3.48
CA LEU A 65 -6.43 -8.13 2.29
C LEU A 65 -6.70 -7.04 1.25
N ARG A 66 -5.64 -6.40 0.75
CA ARG A 66 -5.75 -5.36 -0.28
C ARG A 66 -4.82 -5.69 -1.44
N ILE A 67 -5.41 -5.82 -2.62
CA ILE A 67 -4.71 -6.13 -3.86
C ILE A 67 -4.24 -4.83 -4.51
N GLY A 68 -2.94 -4.70 -4.69
CA GLY A 68 -2.31 -3.48 -5.18
C GLY A 68 -1.65 -3.64 -6.54
N HIS A 69 -1.70 -2.57 -7.32
CA HIS A 69 -0.93 -2.45 -8.56
C HIS A 69 0.16 -1.40 -8.40
N VAL A 70 1.27 -1.64 -9.08
CA VAL A 70 2.36 -0.68 -9.20
C VAL A 70 2.11 0.15 -10.44
N MET A 71 2.21 1.46 -10.28
CA MET A 71 2.15 2.43 -11.38
C MET A 71 3.40 3.30 -11.39
N GLN A 72 3.77 3.79 -12.57
CA GLN A 72 4.76 4.85 -12.68
C GLN A 72 4.04 6.19 -12.76
N ILE A 73 4.50 7.15 -11.97
CA ILE A 73 4.06 8.54 -12.04
C ILE A 73 5.22 9.44 -12.46
N PHE A 74 4.89 10.49 -13.17
CA PHE A 74 5.83 11.52 -13.59
C PHE A 74 5.59 12.76 -12.75
N CYS A 75 6.58 13.14 -11.94
CA CYS A 75 6.51 14.36 -11.14
C CYS A 75 7.39 15.43 -11.80
N LYS A 76 6.79 16.58 -12.10
CA LYS A 76 7.53 17.74 -12.60
C LYS A 76 7.87 18.66 -11.43
N THR A 77 9.15 18.95 -11.25
CA THR A 77 9.62 19.87 -10.20
C THR A 77 9.35 21.31 -10.63
N HIS A 78 9.39 22.25 -9.67
CA HIS A 78 9.24 23.69 -9.95
C HIS A 78 10.35 24.23 -10.88
N MET A 79 11.49 23.54 -10.98
CA MET A 79 12.59 23.85 -11.91
C MET A 79 12.36 23.27 -13.31
N GLY A 80 11.25 22.58 -13.55
CA GLY A 80 10.90 21.99 -14.84
C GLY A 80 11.49 20.59 -15.10
N LYS A 81 12.30 20.04 -14.18
CA LYS A 81 12.83 18.67 -14.26
C LYS A 81 11.70 17.65 -14.05
N THR A 82 11.65 16.62 -14.88
CA THR A 82 10.70 15.51 -14.70
C THR A 82 11.42 14.33 -14.04
N ILE A 83 10.86 13.83 -12.95
CA ILE A 83 11.32 12.62 -12.26
C ILE A 83 10.28 11.52 -12.39
N THR A 84 10.73 10.29 -12.58
CA THR A 84 9.87 9.11 -12.61
C THR A 84 9.89 8.43 -11.24
N LEU A 85 8.71 8.18 -10.69
CA LEU A 85 8.53 7.47 -9.42
C LEU A 85 7.70 6.22 -9.63
N THR A 86 8.15 5.12 -9.03
CA THR A 86 7.39 3.88 -8.92
C THR A 86 6.60 3.90 -7.61
N VAL A 87 5.27 3.95 -7.71
CA VAL A 87 4.35 4.05 -6.57
C VAL A 87 3.34 2.92 -6.61
N GLY A 88 2.97 2.41 -5.44
CA GLY A 88 1.84 1.50 -5.28
C GLY A 88 0.51 2.25 -5.20
N SER A 89 -0.58 1.61 -5.63
CA SER A 89 -1.95 2.15 -5.55
C SER A 89 -2.39 2.51 -4.12
N PHE A 90 -1.81 1.87 -3.10
CA PHE A 90 -2.09 2.14 -1.68
C PHE A 90 -1.05 3.00 -0.98
N ASP A 91 0.02 3.41 -1.68
CA ASP A 91 1.00 4.31 -1.10
C ASP A 91 0.30 5.64 -0.75
N THR A 92 0.64 6.24 0.40
CA THR A 92 0.11 7.53 0.81
C THR A 92 0.83 8.67 0.11
N VAL A 93 0.21 9.86 0.06
CA VAL A 93 0.87 11.09 -0.42
C VAL A 93 2.18 11.35 0.33
N GLU A 94 2.22 11.06 1.64
CA GLU A 94 3.43 11.15 2.45
C GLU A 94 4.53 10.17 1.98
N SER A 95 4.16 8.92 1.66
CA SER A 95 5.12 7.95 1.09
C SER A 95 5.66 8.41 -0.26
N VAL A 96 4.83 9.06 -1.09
CA VAL A 96 5.29 9.67 -2.34
C VAL A 96 6.25 10.83 -2.09
N LYS A 97 5.96 11.71 -1.12
CA LYS A 97 6.87 12.80 -0.73
C LYS A 97 8.21 12.27 -0.21
N ALA A 98 8.21 11.20 0.57
CA ALA A 98 9.43 10.54 1.04
C ALA A 98 10.28 10.00 -0.13
N LYS A 99 9.65 9.36 -1.12
CA LYS A 99 10.34 8.89 -2.36
C LYS A 99 10.93 10.05 -3.16
N ILE A 100 10.26 11.20 -3.19
CA ILE A 100 10.79 12.42 -3.83
C ILE A 100 11.97 12.97 -3.04
N GLN A 101 11.89 12.98 -1.71
CA GLN A 101 12.98 13.43 -0.84
C GLN A 101 14.24 12.58 -1.05
N GLU A 102 14.09 11.27 -1.17
CA GLU A 102 15.21 10.36 -1.46
C GLU A 102 15.89 10.68 -2.80
N LYS A 103 15.12 11.11 -3.81
CA LYS A 103 15.65 11.39 -5.15
C LYS A 103 16.18 12.81 -5.35
N GLU A 104 15.52 13.80 -4.77
CA GLU A 104 15.81 15.23 -5.00
C GLU A 104 16.43 15.92 -3.77
N GLY A 105 16.44 15.26 -2.61
CA GLY A 105 16.99 15.81 -1.35
C GLY A 105 16.10 16.86 -0.66
N ILE A 106 14.87 17.09 -1.15
CA ILE A 106 13.95 18.09 -0.60
C ILE A 106 13.13 17.46 0.53
N SER A 107 13.16 18.04 1.73
CA SER A 107 12.35 17.55 2.87
C SER A 107 10.88 17.39 2.50
N ALA A 108 10.27 16.26 2.86
CA ALA A 108 8.87 15.93 2.54
C ALA A 108 7.88 17.03 2.97
N GLU A 109 8.13 17.71 4.09
CA GLU A 109 7.30 18.79 4.62
C GLU A 109 7.31 20.05 3.73
N LEU A 110 8.40 20.29 3.01
CA LEU A 110 8.54 21.42 2.10
C LEU A 110 7.95 21.14 0.71
N GLN A 111 7.57 19.89 0.44
CA GLN A 111 7.04 19.50 -0.85
C GLN A 111 5.54 19.78 -0.95
N ARG A 112 5.14 20.52 -2.00
CA ARG A 112 3.74 20.68 -2.39
C ARG A 112 3.47 19.89 -3.66
N LEU A 113 2.72 18.81 -3.54
CA LEU A 113 2.31 18.01 -4.69
C LEU A 113 0.97 18.54 -5.23
N LEU A 114 0.93 18.78 -6.55
CA LEU A 114 -0.27 19.18 -7.26
C LEU A 114 -0.59 18.16 -8.35
N PHE A 115 -1.86 17.78 -8.45
CA PHE A 115 -2.38 16.93 -9.50
C PHE A 115 -3.62 17.59 -10.12
N CYS A 116 -3.60 17.82 -11.44
CA CYS A 116 -4.68 18.51 -12.16
C CYS A 116 -5.13 19.83 -11.51
N GLY A 117 -4.18 20.62 -11.02
CA GLY A 117 -4.46 21.89 -10.33
C GLY A 117 -4.98 21.77 -8.89
N ARG A 118 -5.12 20.55 -8.36
CA ARG A 118 -5.52 20.29 -6.96
C ARG A 118 -4.32 19.89 -6.13
N GLN A 119 -4.17 20.51 -4.96
CA GLN A 119 -3.16 20.09 -3.99
C GLN A 119 -3.53 18.70 -3.44
N LEU A 120 -2.52 17.84 -3.33
CA LEU A 120 -2.65 16.56 -2.64
C LEU A 120 -2.42 16.77 -1.14
N GLU A 121 -3.35 16.29 -0.33
CA GLU A 121 -3.27 16.35 1.12
C GLU A 121 -2.67 15.07 1.68
N ASP A 122 -1.95 15.21 2.80
CA ASP A 122 -1.37 14.08 3.52
C ASP A 122 -2.49 13.20 4.11
N GLY A 123 -2.24 11.89 4.20
CA GLY A 123 -3.24 10.91 4.67
C GLY A 123 -4.13 10.30 3.58
N HIS A 124 -4.12 10.83 2.35
CA HIS A 124 -4.78 10.18 1.22
C HIS A 124 -3.87 9.18 0.49
N THR A 125 -4.47 8.13 -0.07
CA THR A 125 -3.76 7.19 -0.94
C THR A 125 -3.64 7.74 -2.36
N THR A 126 -2.59 7.34 -3.07
CA THR A 126 -2.35 7.69 -4.47
C THR A 126 -3.53 7.31 -5.36
N SER A 127 -4.10 6.11 -5.21
CA SER A 127 -5.27 5.65 -5.99
C SER A 127 -6.51 6.54 -5.83
N SER A 128 -6.73 7.15 -4.66
CA SER A 128 -7.87 8.03 -4.42
C SER A 128 -7.79 9.33 -5.23
N ARG A 129 -6.58 9.86 -5.44
CA ARG A 129 -6.36 11.22 -5.96
C ARG A 129 -5.69 11.27 -7.33
N ILE A 130 -4.96 10.23 -7.72
CA ILE A 130 -4.20 10.14 -8.97
C ILE A 130 -4.85 9.04 -9.81
N ARG A 131 -5.61 9.41 -10.83
CA ARG A 131 -6.15 8.44 -11.79
C ARG A 131 -5.12 8.21 -12.90
N PRO A 132 -4.92 6.95 -13.35
CA PRO A 132 -4.15 6.68 -14.55
C PRO A 132 -4.81 7.39 -15.75
N PHE A 133 -4.01 7.97 -16.62
CA PHE A 133 -4.49 8.41 -17.93
C PHE A 133 -4.77 7.14 -18.74
N THR A 134 -6.04 6.77 -18.87
CA THR A 134 -6.51 5.70 -19.79
C THR A 134 -7.04 6.34 -21.06
#